data_AF-A0A832E4B2-F1
#
_entry.id   AF-A0A832E4B2-F1
#
_cell.length_a   1.000
_cell.length_b   1.000
_cell.length_c   1.000
_cell.angle_alpha   90.00
_cell.angle_beta   90.00
_cell.angle_gamma   90.00
#
_symmetry.space_group_name_H-M   'P 1'
#
loop_
_entity.id
_entity.type
_entity.pdbx_description
1 polymer ?
#
loop_
_entity_poly.entity_id
_entity_poly.type
_entity_poly.pdbx_seq_one_letter_code
_entity_poly.pdbx_strand_id
1 'polypeptide(L)'
;MPKEKREIKLFIAKDEKSAALVKLLNMVLETLPPKERPHVKLHVVKIDDVKKFPEFLAYLEEIYGGIHTLEFRRYGIAQLPAIVIDDQKVLEGEFPDEDQLRELLISAGVLLPPKIAVTSLQQQSQYPPVTPPRIQEIPQARQTPPSLPSLEKMRQEYSAPESQKTRSE
;
A
#
# COMPACT_ATOMS: atom_id res chain seq x y z
N MET A 1 -23.76 19.22 -4.74
CA MET A 1 -22.78 19.79 -3.80
C MET A 1 -21.39 19.41 -4.30
N PRO A 2 -20.51 20.37 -4.62
CA PRO A 2 -19.16 20.02 -5.05
C PRO A 2 -18.47 19.34 -3.87
N LYS A 3 -18.07 18.08 -4.03
CA LYS A 3 -17.17 17.41 -3.09
C LYS A 3 -15.86 18.18 -3.20
N GLU A 4 -15.62 19.14 -2.30
CA GLU A 4 -14.34 19.85 -2.25
C GLU A 4 -13.22 18.82 -2.17
N LYS A 5 -12.19 19.03 -3.00
CA LYS A 5 -11.02 18.17 -2.99
C LYS A 5 -10.30 18.45 -1.67
N ARG A 6 -10.29 17.47 -0.79
CA ARG A 6 -9.62 17.57 0.51
C ARG A 6 -8.13 17.79 0.31
N GLU A 7 -7.53 18.61 1.16
CA GLU A 7 -6.10 18.88 1.14
C GLU A 7 -5.40 18.10 2.26
N ILE A 8 -4.44 17.26 1.89
CA ILE A 8 -3.60 16.49 2.81
C ILE A 8 -2.22 17.12 2.79
N LYS A 9 -1.76 17.65 3.92
CA LYS A 9 -0.40 18.12 4.10
C LYS A 9 0.38 17.09 4.89
N LEU A 10 1.41 16.55 4.28
CA LEU A 10 2.30 15.57 4.90
C LEU A 10 3.66 16.24 5.16
N PHE A 11 4.02 16.34 6.43
CA PHE A 11 5.29 16.90 6.89
C PHE A 11 6.22 15.75 7.26
N ILE A 12 7.36 15.67 6.58
CA ILE A 12 8.31 14.56 6.74
C ILE A 12 9.77 15.03 6.67
N ALA A 13 10.68 14.20 7.17
CA ALA A 13 12.12 14.39 7.06
C ALA A 13 12.68 13.77 5.77
N LYS A 14 13.93 14.05 5.44
CA LYS A 14 14.65 13.42 4.33
C LYS A 14 15.22 12.06 4.79
N ASP A 15 14.33 11.16 5.19
CA ASP A 15 14.67 9.85 5.74
C ASP A 15 14.00 8.70 4.95
N GLU A 16 14.55 7.49 5.05
CA GLU A 16 14.01 6.29 4.37
C GLU A 16 12.59 5.95 4.86
N LYS A 17 12.32 6.09 6.17
CA LYS A 17 10.97 5.84 6.74
C LYS A 17 9.95 6.82 6.19
N SER A 18 10.38 8.07 6.00
CA SER A 18 9.57 9.12 5.41
C SER A 18 9.24 8.83 3.95
N ALA A 19 10.23 8.34 3.17
CA ALA A 19 10.00 7.91 1.80
C ALA A 19 9.03 6.72 1.71
N ALA A 20 9.11 5.77 2.64
CA ALA A 20 8.18 4.64 2.72
C ALA A 20 6.73 5.10 2.95
N LEU A 21 6.52 6.05 3.87
CA LEU A 21 5.20 6.61 4.16
C LEU A 21 4.60 7.33 2.93
N VAL A 22 5.41 8.08 2.17
CA VAL A 22 4.96 8.74 0.94
C VAL A 22 4.57 7.74 -0.13
N LYS A 23 5.32 6.63 -0.27
CA LYS A 23 4.97 5.56 -1.20
C LYS A 23 3.65 4.90 -0.80
N LEU A 24 3.48 4.61 0.49
CA LEU A 24 2.26 4.05 1.04
C LEU A 24 1.06 4.96 0.77
N LEU A 25 1.20 6.26 1.04
CA LEU A 25 0.17 7.25 0.75
C LEU A 25 -0.18 7.29 -0.74
N ASN A 26 0.81 7.32 -1.64
CA ASN A 26 0.55 7.28 -3.08
C ASN A 26 -0.20 6.00 -3.48
N MET A 27 0.23 4.84 -2.99
CA MET A 27 -0.42 3.56 -3.30
C MET A 27 -1.89 3.57 -2.87
N VAL A 28 -2.18 4.09 -1.67
CA VAL A 28 -3.57 4.23 -1.18
C VAL A 28 -4.36 5.19 -2.06
N LEU A 29 -3.79 6.33 -2.46
CA LEU A 29 -4.45 7.31 -3.31
C LEU A 29 -4.65 6.84 -4.75
N GLU A 30 -3.79 5.96 -5.25
CA GLU A 30 -3.94 5.33 -6.56
C GLU A 30 -5.18 4.44 -6.63
N THR A 31 -5.58 3.82 -5.51
CA THR A 31 -6.82 3.03 -5.43
C THR A 31 -8.10 3.87 -5.58
N LEU A 32 -8.00 5.19 -5.37
CA LEU A 32 -9.13 6.10 -5.50
C LEU A 32 -9.30 6.59 -6.95
N PRO A 33 -10.55 6.77 -7.42
CA PRO A 33 -10.80 7.35 -8.71
C PRO A 33 -10.25 8.79 -8.78
N PRO A 34 -9.69 9.23 -9.93
CA PRO A 34 -9.02 10.53 -10.05
C PRO A 34 -9.91 11.74 -9.74
N LYS A 35 -11.24 11.57 -9.79
CA LYS A 35 -12.22 12.60 -9.41
C LYS A 35 -12.29 12.85 -7.90
N GLU A 36 -11.96 11.85 -7.08
CA GLU A 36 -12.03 11.92 -5.61
C GLU A 36 -10.65 11.92 -4.96
N ARG A 37 -9.57 11.97 -5.75
CA ARG A 37 -8.21 12.04 -5.21
C ARG A 37 -8.00 13.36 -4.47
N PRO A 38 -7.70 13.33 -3.17
CA PRO A 38 -7.32 14.52 -2.40
C PRO A 38 -6.01 15.13 -2.93
N HIS A 39 -5.85 16.44 -2.71
CA HIS A 39 -4.64 17.16 -3.07
C HIS A 39 -3.58 16.95 -1.99
N VAL A 40 -2.46 16.32 -2.32
CA VAL A 40 -1.38 16.06 -1.37
C VAL A 40 -0.29 17.11 -1.51
N LYS A 41 -0.04 17.88 -0.44
CA LYS A 41 1.12 18.75 -0.30
C LYS A 41 2.16 18.07 0.57
N LEU A 42 3.32 17.78 -0.02
CA LEU A 42 4.43 17.18 0.69
C LEU A 42 5.42 18.27 1.13
N HIS A 43 5.60 18.42 2.44
CA HIS A 43 6.60 19.31 3.02
C HIS A 43 7.77 18.46 3.53
N VAL A 44 8.81 18.35 2.71
CA VAL A 44 10.04 17.65 3.06
C VAL A 44 11.01 18.61 3.72
N VAL A 45 11.35 18.33 4.97
CA VAL A 45 12.33 19.08 5.74
C VAL A 45 13.72 18.52 5.45
N LYS A 46 14.71 19.39 5.25
CA LYS A 46 16.11 19.03 4.97
C LYS A 46 16.85 18.59 6.24
N ILE A 47 16.32 17.58 6.91
CA ILE A 47 16.95 16.92 8.05
C ILE A 47 17.03 15.43 7.80
N ASP A 48 18.13 14.82 8.19
CA ASP A 48 18.36 13.38 8.05
C ASP A 48 17.66 12.58 9.17
N ASP A 49 17.40 13.21 10.33
CA ASP A 49 16.73 12.58 11.47
C ASP A 49 15.48 13.35 11.89
N VAL A 50 14.36 12.63 12.08
CA VAL A 50 13.11 13.20 12.65
C VAL A 50 13.31 13.74 14.07
N LYS A 51 14.26 13.19 14.83
CA LYS A 51 14.56 13.63 16.21
C LYS A 51 15.20 15.02 16.27
N LYS A 52 15.90 15.42 15.20
CA LYS A 52 16.52 16.74 15.08
C LYS A 52 15.53 17.81 14.63
N PHE A 53 14.28 17.43 14.33
CA PHE A 53 13.25 18.38 13.92
C PHE A 53 12.99 19.51 14.94
N PRO A 54 12.83 19.25 16.25
CA PRO A 54 12.70 20.33 17.23
C PRO A 54 13.91 21.27 17.26
N GLU A 55 15.14 20.74 17.17
CA GLU A 55 16.35 21.56 17.08
C GLU A 55 16.38 22.39 15.78
N PHE A 56 15.93 21.81 14.67
CA PHE A 56 15.83 22.48 13.38
C PHE A 56 14.80 23.62 13.40
N LEU A 57 13.66 23.43 14.05
CA LEU A 57 12.68 24.50 14.26
C LEU A 57 13.29 25.65 15.06
N ALA A 58 13.98 25.34 16.17
CA ALA A 58 14.67 26.35 16.98
C ALA A 58 15.73 27.11 16.15
N TYR A 59 16.52 26.40 15.35
CA TYR A 59 17.49 27.00 14.44
C TYR A 59 16.84 27.93 13.40
N LEU A 60 15.74 27.51 12.78
CA LEU A 60 15.01 28.36 11.83
C LEU A 60 14.37 29.59 12.50
N GLU A 61 13.90 29.45 13.74
CA GLU A 61 13.39 30.57 14.53
C GLU A 61 14.50 31.58 14.84
N GLU A 62 15.68 31.11 15.21
CA GLU A 62 16.82 31.95 15.53
C GLU A 62 17.36 32.70 14.30
N ILE A 63 17.54 31.99 13.17
CA ILE A 63 18.16 32.57 11.97
C ILE A 63 17.17 33.40 11.14
N TYR A 64 15.91 32.96 11.03
CA TYR A 64 14.92 33.56 10.12
C TYR A 64 13.73 34.21 10.85
N GLY A 65 13.79 34.35 12.19
CA GLY A 65 12.72 34.96 12.98
C GLY A 65 11.41 34.18 12.95
N GLY A 66 11.45 32.89 12.60
CA GLY A 66 10.29 31.99 12.65
C GLY A 66 9.32 32.07 11.47
N ILE A 67 9.62 32.84 10.42
CA ILE A 67 8.78 32.92 9.21
C ILE A 67 8.66 31.53 8.55
N HIS A 68 9.78 30.80 8.45
CA HIS A 68 9.78 29.44 7.91
C HIS A 68 9.16 28.40 8.84
N THR A 69 9.08 28.68 10.15
CA THR A 69 8.41 27.81 11.12
C THR A 69 6.91 28.05 11.24
N LEU A 70 6.38 29.09 10.56
CA LEU A 70 5.02 29.58 10.75
C LEU A 70 3.97 28.53 10.34
N GLU A 71 4.20 27.77 9.27
CA GLU A 71 3.30 26.66 8.89
C GLU A 71 3.27 25.57 9.96
N PHE A 72 4.44 25.16 10.47
CA PHE A 72 4.53 24.15 11.52
C PHE A 72 3.87 24.62 12.82
N ARG A 73 4.11 25.88 13.22
CA ARG A 73 3.46 26.49 14.39
C ARG A 73 1.96 26.64 14.23
N ARG A 74 1.48 27.02 13.04
CA ARG A 74 0.05 27.17 12.74
C ARG A 74 -0.71 25.87 12.98
N TYR A 75 -0.11 24.73 12.65
CA TYR A 75 -0.67 23.40 12.88
C TYR A 75 -0.25 22.76 14.21
N GLY A 76 0.61 23.43 14.98
CA GLY A 76 1.16 22.91 16.24
C GLY A 76 1.96 21.62 16.05
N ILE A 77 2.76 21.54 14.98
CA ILE A 77 3.60 20.38 14.65
C ILE A 77 4.92 20.50 15.41
N ALA A 78 5.12 19.62 16.40
CA ALA A 78 6.34 19.57 17.19
C ALA A 78 7.27 18.42 16.79
N GLN A 79 6.74 17.39 16.12
CA GLN A 79 7.47 16.16 15.78
C GLN A 79 7.11 15.68 14.38
N LEU A 80 8.01 14.90 13.78
CA LEU A 80 7.81 14.28 12.48
C LEU A 80 7.74 12.75 12.61
N PRO A 81 7.00 12.07 11.73
CA PRO A 81 6.16 12.63 10.66
C PRO A 81 4.88 13.26 11.23
N ALA A 82 4.31 14.24 10.53
CA ALA A 82 3.03 14.82 10.90
C ALA A 82 2.09 14.91 9.69
N ILE A 83 0.82 14.59 9.93
CA ILE A 83 -0.22 14.58 8.89
C ILE A 83 -1.30 15.58 9.31
N VAL A 84 -1.60 16.50 8.39
CA VAL A 84 -2.67 17.48 8.54
C VAL A 84 -3.65 17.29 7.39
N ILE A 85 -4.93 17.09 7.70
CA ILE A 85 -6.01 16.92 6.73
C ILE A 85 -7.02 18.02 6.97
N ASP A 86 -7.36 18.81 5.93
CA ASP A 86 -8.33 19.91 6.02
C ASP A 86 -8.04 20.86 7.22
N ASP A 87 -6.78 21.28 7.35
CA ASP A 87 -6.24 22.11 8.44
C ASP A 87 -6.29 21.49 9.85
N GLN A 88 -6.64 20.21 9.98
CA GLN A 88 -6.61 19.48 11.26
C GLN A 88 -5.43 18.51 11.34
N LYS A 89 -4.64 18.62 12.40
CA LYS A 89 -3.56 17.66 12.72
C LYS A 89 -4.17 16.33 13.16
N VAL A 90 -4.02 15.31 12.34
CA VAL A 90 -4.56 13.96 12.62
C VAL A 90 -3.51 13.01 13.20
N LEU A 91 -2.22 13.25 12.92
CA LEU A 91 -1.12 12.42 13.39
C LEU A 91 0.15 13.25 13.58
N GLU A 92 0.95 12.89 14.60
CA GLU A 92 2.24 13.50 14.90
C GLU A 92 3.19 12.48 15.54
N GLY A 93 4.45 12.47 15.12
CA GLY A 93 5.55 11.76 15.79
C GLY A 93 5.64 10.25 15.53
N GLU A 94 4.60 9.64 14.96
CA GLU A 94 4.55 8.20 14.66
C GLU A 94 4.34 7.93 13.18
N PHE A 95 4.99 6.89 12.64
CA PHE A 95 4.77 6.47 11.25
C PHE A 95 3.54 5.57 11.21
N PRO A 96 2.41 5.99 10.60
CA PRO A 96 1.24 5.15 10.53
C PRO A 96 1.46 4.00 9.54
N ASP A 97 0.90 2.84 9.88
CA ASP A 97 0.78 1.70 8.98
C ASP A 97 -0.29 1.93 7.90
N GLU A 98 -0.39 1.02 6.93
CA GLU A 98 -1.40 1.09 5.87
C GLU A 98 -2.82 1.24 6.43
N ASP A 99 -3.20 0.38 7.37
CA ASP A 99 -4.55 0.36 7.92
C ASP A 99 -4.84 1.63 8.75
N GLN A 100 -3.86 2.12 9.53
CA GLN A 100 -3.99 3.40 10.24
C GLN A 100 -4.13 4.58 9.28
N LEU A 101 -3.31 4.65 8.24
CA LEU A 101 -3.39 5.73 7.26
C LEU A 101 -4.76 5.73 6.57
N ARG A 102 -5.29 4.54 6.24
CA ARG A 102 -6.64 4.41 5.69
C ARG A 102 -7.70 4.88 6.67
N GLU A 103 -7.60 4.51 7.94
CA GLU A 103 -8.53 4.95 8.97
C GLU A 103 -8.50 6.47 9.14
N LEU A 104 -7.32 7.09 9.18
CA LEU A 104 -7.16 8.55 9.23
C LEU A 104 -7.76 9.25 8.01
N LEU A 105 -7.64 8.65 6.82
CA LEU A 105 -8.26 9.17 5.61
C LEU A 105 -9.79 9.02 5.66
N ILE A 106 -10.31 7.89 6.17
CA ILE A 106 -11.76 7.64 6.32
C ILE A 106 -12.37 8.55 7.39
N SER A 107 -11.70 8.73 8.53
CA SER A 107 -12.12 9.66 9.59
C SER A 107 -12.04 11.11 9.12
N ALA A 108 -11.02 11.37 8.29
CA ALA A 108 -10.95 12.45 7.31
C ALA A 108 -12.32 12.69 6.66
N GLY A 109 -12.82 11.63 6.03
CA GLY A 109 -14.00 11.54 5.18
C GLY A 109 -13.62 11.40 3.70
N VAL A 110 -12.44 10.83 3.44
CA VAL A 110 -12.02 10.26 2.16
C VAL A 110 -12.68 8.88 2.04
N LEU A 111 -13.51 8.71 1.01
CA LEU A 111 -14.22 7.45 0.76
C LEU A 111 -13.28 6.41 0.16
N LEU A 112 -12.48 5.77 1.00
CA LEU A 112 -11.68 4.62 0.59
C LEU A 112 -12.58 3.39 0.46
N PRO A 113 -12.38 2.55 -0.59
CA PRO A 113 -13.04 1.26 -0.63
C PRO A 113 -12.62 0.45 0.60
N PRO A 114 -13.55 -0.26 1.27
CA PRO A 114 -13.19 -1.14 2.38
C PRO A 114 -12.18 -2.16 1.87
N LYS A 115 -11.09 -2.35 2.61
CA LYS A 115 -10.24 -3.53 2.42
C LYS A 115 -11.18 -4.69 2.68
N ILE A 116 -11.46 -5.51 1.66
CA ILE A 116 -12.19 -6.75 1.86
C ILE A 116 -11.27 -7.56 2.76
N ALA A 117 -11.48 -7.44 4.07
CA ALA A 117 -11.02 -8.45 4.98
C ALA A 117 -11.67 -9.71 4.44
N VAL A 118 -10.86 -10.62 3.92
CA VAL A 118 -11.19 -12.03 4.00
C VAL A 118 -11.28 -12.31 5.49
N THR A 119 -12.44 -11.95 6.07
CA THR A 119 -12.92 -12.53 7.29
C THR A 119 -12.88 -14.00 7.00
N SER A 120 -11.89 -14.69 7.57
CA SER A 120 -11.93 -16.12 7.74
C SER A 120 -13.29 -16.41 8.35
N LEU A 121 -14.20 -16.88 7.50
CA LEU A 121 -15.48 -17.42 7.90
C LEU A 121 -15.17 -18.61 8.79
N GLN A 122 -14.97 -18.39 10.09
CA GLN A 122 -15.37 -19.35 11.09
C GLN A 122 -16.90 -19.35 11.15
N GLN A 123 -17.50 -19.73 10.03
CA GLN A 123 -18.89 -20.14 9.97
C GLN A 123 -18.89 -21.50 10.68
N GLN A 124 -19.27 -21.49 11.96
CA GLN A 124 -19.56 -22.69 12.71
C GLN A 124 -20.51 -23.55 11.87
N SER A 125 -20.00 -24.68 11.40
CA SER A 125 -20.74 -25.67 10.64
C SER A 125 -21.75 -26.37 11.56
N GLN A 126 -22.91 -25.74 11.79
CA GLN A 126 -24.06 -26.43 12.34
C GLN A 126 -24.86 -27.02 11.17
N TYR A 127 -24.45 -28.19 10.71
CA TYR A 127 -25.26 -29.01 9.82
C TYR A 127 -26.41 -29.63 10.64
N PRO A 128 -27.68 -29.58 10.18
CA PRO A 128 -28.70 -30.46 10.72
C PRO A 128 -28.38 -31.91 10.32
N PRO A 129 -28.70 -32.92 11.15
CA PRO A 129 -28.42 -34.32 10.82
C PRO A 129 -29.31 -34.77 9.67
N VAL A 130 -28.72 -34.97 8.49
CA VAL A 130 -29.41 -35.59 7.34
C VAL A 130 -29.23 -37.10 7.43
N THR A 131 -30.32 -37.79 7.73
CA THR A 131 -30.48 -39.25 7.64
C THR A 131 -30.02 -39.77 6.28
N PRO A 132 -29.20 -40.84 6.18
CA PRO A 132 -28.75 -41.36 4.90
C PRO A 132 -29.86 -42.17 4.20
N PRO A 133 -30.18 -41.90 2.92
CA PRO A 133 -30.92 -42.85 2.10
C PRO A 133 -30.00 -43.99 1.63
N ARG A 134 -30.53 -45.20 1.78
CA ARG A 134 -29.97 -46.50 1.39
C ARG A 134 -29.56 -46.53 -0.09
N ILE A 135 -28.27 -46.77 -0.35
CA ILE A 135 -27.71 -46.95 -1.70
C ILE A 135 -28.22 -48.29 -2.26
N GLN A 136 -28.87 -48.26 -3.42
CA GLN A 136 -29.14 -49.43 -4.24
C GLN A 136 -27.94 -49.65 -5.17
N GLU A 137 -27.35 -50.85 -5.10
CA GLU A 137 -26.22 -51.28 -5.93
C GLU A 137 -26.66 -51.63 -7.36
N ILE A 138 -26.00 -51.09 -8.38
CA ILE A 138 -26.01 -51.60 -9.77
C ILE A 138 -24.69 -51.22 -10.49
N PRO A 139 -24.23 -51.97 -11.51
CA PRO A 139 -22.93 -52.64 -11.48
C PRO A 139 -21.85 -51.98 -12.37
N GLN A 140 -20.58 -52.32 -12.07
CA GLN A 140 -19.36 -51.87 -12.75
C GLN A 140 -19.41 -51.97 -14.29
N ALA A 141 -19.08 -50.86 -14.96
CA ALA A 141 -18.55 -50.85 -16.32
C ALA A 141 -17.17 -50.16 -16.31
N ARG A 142 -16.12 -50.95 -16.56
CA ARG A 142 -14.73 -50.50 -16.81
C ARG A 142 -14.70 -49.49 -17.96
N GLN A 143 -14.15 -48.28 -17.78
CA GLN A 143 -13.37 -47.55 -18.81
C GLN A 143 -12.33 -46.63 -18.16
N THR A 144 -11.17 -46.56 -18.81
CA THR A 144 -9.84 -46.06 -18.40
C THR A 144 -9.74 -44.56 -18.08
N PRO A 145 -8.80 -44.15 -17.19
CA PRO A 145 -8.49 -42.74 -16.96
C PRO A 145 -7.84 -42.10 -18.21
N PRO A 146 -8.18 -40.85 -18.57
CA PRO A 146 -7.56 -40.14 -19.69
C PRO A 146 -6.13 -39.73 -19.36
N SER A 147 -5.19 -40.18 -20.20
CA SER A 147 -3.77 -39.82 -20.16
C SER A 147 -3.57 -38.32 -20.42
N LEU A 148 -2.86 -37.65 -19.50
CA LEU A 148 -2.29 -36.32 -19.70
C LEU A 148 -1.16 -36.40 -20.76
N PRO A 149 -1.12 -35.53 -21.77
CA PRO A 149 0.03 -35.44 -22.68
C PRO A 149 1.24 -34.81 -21.96
N SER A 150 2.33 -35.59 -21.89
CA SER A 150 3.61 -35.23 -21.26
C SER A 150 4.31 -34.06 -21.98
N LEU A 151 4.81 -33.11 -21.20
CA LEU A 151 5.49 -31.87 -21.58
C LEU A 151 6.98 -32.14 -21.91
N GLU A 152 7.25 -33.21 -22.67
CA GLU A 152 8.60 -33.75 -22.87
C GLU A 152 9.07 -33.73 -24.34
N LYS A 153 8.31 -33.09 -25.24
CA LYS A 153 8.65 -33.00 -26.68
C LYS A 153 9.02 -31.61 -27.21
N MET A 154 9.12 -30.57 -26.37
CA MET A 154 9.35 -29.19 -26.82
C MET A 154 10.74 -28.63 -26.45
N ARG A 155 11.74 -29.48 -26.22
CA ARG A 155 13.08 -29.03 -25.78
C ARG A 155 14.26 -29.59 -26.60
N GLN A 156 14.02 -30.21 -27.75
CA GLN A 156 15.08 -30.81 -28.56
C GLN A 156 15.21 -30.26 -29.99
N GLU A 157 14.56 -29.14 -30.29
CA GLU A 157 14.55 -28.58 -31.65
C GLU A 157 15.14 -27.16 -31.71
N TYR A 158 16.23 -26.89 -30.99
CA TYR A 158 17.12 -25.75 -31.25
C TYR A 158 18.55 -26.08 -30.81
N SER A 159 19.18 -27.07 -31.45
CA SER A 159 20.64 -27.16 -31.51
C SER A 159 21.09 -26.53 -32.82
N ALA A 160 21.70 -25.35 -32.71
CA ALA A 160 22.30 -24.60 -33.81
C ALA A 160 23.45 -25.40 -34.46
N PRO A 161 23.61 -25.37 -35.80
CA PRO A 161 24.79 -25.90 -36.45
C PRO A 161 26.01 -24.97 -36.26
N GLU A 162 27.05 -25.62 -35.74
CA GLU A 162 28.46 -25.29 -35.63
C GLU A 162 29.00 -24.36 -36.73
N SER A 163 29.51 -23.19 -36.32
CA SER A 163 30.33 -22.32 -37.15
C SER A 163 31.75 -22.89 -37.27
N GLN A 164 32.08 -23.42 -38.45
CA GLN A 164 33.45 -23.75 -38.81
C GLN A 164 34.27 -22.46 -38.96
N LYS A 165 35.23 -22.32 -38.06
CA LYS A 165 36.27 -21.30 -38.05
C LYS A 165 37.30 -21.65 -39.13
N THR A 166 37.13 -21.13 -40.34
CA THR A 166 38.23 -20.92 -41.26
C THR A 166 39.02 -19.70 -40.79
N ARG A 167 40.25 -19.91 -40.31
CA ARG A 167 41.28 -18.88 -40.41
C ARG A 167 42.59 -19.57 -40.76
N SER A 168 42.87 -19.47 -42.04
CA SER A 168 44.18 -19.63 -42.65
C SER A 168 45.19 -18.72 -41.95
N GLU A 169 46.38 -19.27 -41.74
CA GLU A 169 47.64 -18.54 -41.72
C GLU A 169 48.47 -19.03 -42.90
#